data_AF-B0N351-F1
#
_entry.id   AF-B0N351-F1
#
_cell.length_a   1.000
_cell.length_b   1.000
_cell.length_c   1.000
_cell.angle_alpha   90.00
_cell.angle_beta   90.00
_cell.angle_gamma   90.00
#
_symmetry.space_group_name_H-M   'P 1'
#
loop_
_entity.id
_entity.type
_entity.pdbx_description
1 polymer ?
#
loop_
_entity_poly.entity_id
_entity_poly.type
_entity_poly.pdbx_seq_one_letter_code
_entity_poly.pdbx_strand_id
1 'polypeptide(L)'
;MFIHHLILKKVGLTSFQIKTFLVTKYGHSQKVLINKYFFSFVVEYFNIRQFCDQKLVYIVRRIMMNWYIIFANDNKINDLLLYFNNHPEMTAFVPKIEKLMKKDGKKVFAEVPMFPNYIFIESEFNSQEFYQIIESLEKDMDSTMRIMQSDEQKVLSLANNEKELLESLFNDDHLITRSMGTITDSKLIVQKGPLVGKEEMIKKIDRHKRVAFIGDVFGKTMKVPLEVTSKT
;
A
#
# COMPACT_ATOMS: atom_id res chain seq x y z
N MET A 1 -0.59 13.22 -14.40
CA MET A 1 0.46 13.56 -15.40
C MET A 1 1.87 13.24 -14.90
N PHE A 2 2.20 13.50 -13.63
CA PHE A 2 3.53 13.22 -13.05
C PHE A 2 3.89 11.72 -12.92
N ILE A 3 2.94 10.86 -12.53
CA ILE A 3 3.18 9.41 -12.35
C ILE A 3 3.54 8.73 -13.68
N HIS A 4 2.79 9.08 -14.74
CA HIS A 4 3.12 8.67 -16.10
C HIS A 4 4.55 9.07 -16.44
N HIS A 5 4.95 10.32 -16.20
CA HIS A 5 6.32 10.76 -16.48
C HIS A 5 7.41 10.00 -15.71
N LEU A 6 7.15 9.63 -14.44
CA LEU A 6 8.10 8.88 -13.61
C LEU A 6 8.25 7.41 -14.06
N ILE A 7 7.13 6.76 -14.40
CA ILE A 7 7.12 5.40 -14.97
C ILE A 7 7.82 5.41 -16.34
N LEU A 8 7.52 6.40 -17.18
CA LEU A 8 8.11 6.53 -18.51
C LEU A 8 9.62 6.79 -18.48
N LYS A 9 10.12 7.57 -17.50
CA LYS A 9 11.56 7.72 -17.25
C LYS A 9 12.22 6.42 -16.81
N LYS A 10 11.58 5.63 -15.94
CA LYS A 10 12.10 4.32 -15.51
C LYS A 10 12.10 3.29 -16.65
N VAL A 11 11.20 3.43 -17.63
CA VAL A 11 11.04 2.52 -18.78
C VAL A 11 11.80 2.99 -20.04
N GLY A 12 12.46 4.15 -19.99
CA GLY A 12 13.24 4.69 -21.13
C GLY A 12 12.38 5.19 -22.30
N LEU A 13 11.10 5.44 -22.08
CA LEU A 13 10.15 5.87 -23.10
C LEU A 13 10.01 7.39 -23.14
N THR A 14 10.19 7.97 -24.32
CA THR A 14 9.95 9.41 -24.52
C THR A 14 8.46 9.71 -24.70
N SER A 15 8.03 10.90 -24.31
CA SER A 15 6.67 11.41 -24.54
C SER A 15 6.25 11.38 -26.02
N PHE A 16 7.22 11.49 -26.93
CA PHE A 16 7.01 11.39 -28.37
C PHE A 16 6.65 9.97 -28.82
N GLN A 17 7.39 8.94 -28.39
CA GLN A 17 7.15 7.54 -28.76
C GLN A 17 5.75 7.07 -28.38
N ILE A 18 5.26 7.50 -27.21
CA ILE A 18 3.92 7.16 -26.70
C ILE A 18 2.84 7.84 -27.52
N LYS A 19 3.03 9.14 -27.82
CA LYS A 19 2.10 9.92 -28.63
C LYS A 19 1.92 9.27 -30.01
N THR A 20 3.01 8.87 -30.63
CA THR A 20 2.99 8.21 -31.94
C THR A 20 2.21 6.90 -31.85
N PHE A 21 2.51 6.01 -30.90
CA PHE A 21 1.81 4.73 -30.79
C PHE A 21 0.31 4.87 -30.53
N LEU A 22 -0.09 5.73 -29.58
CA LEU A 22 -1.50 5.91 -29.23
C LEU A 22 -2.31 6.48 -30.41
N VAL A 23 -1.73 7.42 -31.17
CA VAL A 23 -2.36 8.00 -32.36
C VAL A 23 -2.44 6.96 -33.47
N THR A 24 -1.36 6.22 -33.73
CA THR A 24 -1.32 5.22 -34.81
C THR A 24 -2.30 4.07 -34.57
N LYS A 25 -2.49 3.64 -33.32
CA LYS A 25 -3.27 2.44 -33.00
C LYS A 25 -4.73 2.69 -32.63
N TYR A 26 -4.99 3.78 -31.89
CA TYR A 26 -6.31 4.07 -31.35
C TYR A 26 -6.95 5.32 -31.96
N GLY A 27 -6.28 6.02 -32.88
CA GLY A 27 -6.88 7.09 -33.69
C GLY A 27 -7.31 8.35 -32.94
N HIS A 28 -6.84 8.57 -31.70
CA HIS A 28 -7.35 9.65 -30.84
C HIS A 28 -6.27 10.62 -30.31
N SER A 29 -6.67 11.88 -30.08
CA SER A 29 -5.83 12.99 -29.59
C SER A 29 -5.81 13.13 -28.05
N GLN A 30 -4.81 13.85 -27.54
CA GLN A 30 -3.96 13.54 -26.36
C GLN A 30 -4.59 13.56 -24.95
N LYS A 31 -5.75 14.16 -24.69
CA LYS A 31 -6.08 14.55 -23.28
C LYS A 31 -6.82 13.50 -22.45
N VAL A 32 -7.48 12.51 -23.07
CA VAL A 32 -8.36 11.56 -22.35
C VAL A 32 -7.77 10.14 -22.27
N LEU A 33 -6.86 9.78 -23.18
CA LEU A 33 -6.44 8.38 -23.36
C LEU A 33 -5.32 7.88 -22.44
N ILE A 34 -4.49 8.78 -21.87
CA ILE A 34 -3.31 8.37 -21.10
C ILE A 34 -3.71 7.72 -19.75
N ASN A 35 -4.91 7.92 -19.22
CA ASN A 35 -5.35 7.11 -18.07
C ASN A 35 -6.11 5.85 -18.50
N LYS A 36 -6.92 5.92 -19.55
CA LYS A 36 -7.79 4.80 -19.96
C LYS A 36 -7.03 3.65 -20.63
N TYR A 37 -6.01 3.95 -21.44
CA TYR A 37 -5.32 2.94 -22.26
C TYR A 37 -3.84 2.79 -21.94
N PHE A 38 -3.32 3.46 -20.91
CA PHE A 38 -1.88 3.39 -20.61
C PHE A 38 -1.44 2.02 -20.12
N PHE A 39 -2.30 1.31 -19.36
CA PHE A 39 -2.01 -0.07 -19.00
C PHE A 39 -1.92 -0.96 -20.25
N SER A 40 -2.95 -0.94 -21.10
CA SER A 40 -2.95 -1.66 -22.38
C SER A 40 -1.76 -1.28 -23.26
N PHE A 41 -1.42 0.01 -23.33
CA PHE A 41 -0.25 0.51 -24.05
C PHE A 41 1.06 -0.04 -23.49
N VAL A 42 1.26 0.01 -22.18
CA VAL A 42 2.49 -0.48 -21.54
C VAL A 42 2.61 -1.99 -21.77
N VAL A 43 1.56 -2.76 -21.47
CA VAL A 43 1.52 -4.21 -21.68
C VAL A 43 1.80 -4.57 -23.14
N GLU A 44 1.17 -3.88 -24.10
CA GLU A 44 1.39 -4.13 -25.53
C GLU A 44 2.78 -3.69 -26.00
N TYR A 45 3.28 -2.55 -25.54
CA TYR A 45 4.63 -2.07 -25.87
C TYR A 45 5.68 -3.09 -25.43
N PHE A 46 5.50 -3.69 -24.24
CA PHE A 46 6.35 -4.77 -23.73
C PHE A 46 6.11 -6.12 -24.41
N ASN A 47 4.90 -6.41 -24.89
CA ASN A 47 4.66 -7.62 -25.69
C ASN A 47 5.27 -7.52 -27.10
N ILE A 48 5.30 -6.32 -27.70
CA ILE A 48 5.87 -6.08 -29.05
C ILE A 48 7.40 -6.11 -29.01
N ARG A 49 8.03 -5.54 -27.97
CA ARG A 49 9.47 -5.71 -27.74
C ARG A 49 9.69 -6.99 -26.95
N GLN A 50 10.00 -8.08 -27.66
CA GLN A 50 10.24 -9.45 -27.22
C GLN A 50 11.27 -9.63 -26.06
N PHE A 51 11.02 -8.98 -24.94
CA PHE A 51 11.73 -9.02 -23.66
C PHE A 51 10.66 -8.83 -22.59
N CYS A 52 9.98 -9.94 -22.28
CA CYS A 52 8.94 -10.02 -21.29
C CYS A 52 9.59 -9.90 -19.90
N ASP A 53 9.94 -8.68 -19.50
CA ASP A 53 10.36 -8.44 -18.13
C ASP A 53 9.09 -8.48 -17.27
N GLN A 54 8.66 -9.70 -16.92
CA GLN A 54 7.48 -9.96 -16.08
C GLN A 54 7.50 -9.10 -14.81
N LYS A 55 8.71 -8.78 -14.32
CA LYS A 55 8.95 -7.87 -13.20
C LYS A 55 8.41 -6.47 -13.45
N LEU A 56 8.56 -5.93 -14.65
CA LEU A 56 8.17 -4.57 -14.98
C LEU A 56 6.65 -4.45 -15.20
N VAL A 57 6.03 -5.45 -15.84
CA VAL A 57 4.56 -5.56 -15.92
C VAL A 57 3.95 -5.67 -14.52
N TYR A 58 4.54 -6.51 -13.65
CA TYR A 58 4.15 -6.61 -12.24
C TYR A 58 4.27 -5.29 -11.49
N ILE A 59 5.40 -4.58 -11.66
CA ILE A 59 5.62 -3.26 -11.02
C ILE A 59 4.56 -2.25 -11.48
N VAL A 60 4.26 -2.18 -12.79
CA VAL A 60 3.26 -1.25 -13.32
C VAL A 60 1.86 -1.60 -12.82
N ARG A 61 1.52 -2.89 -12.78
CA ARG A 61 0.24 -3.37 -12.24
C ARG A 61 0.07 -2.98 -10.77
N ARG A 62 1.07 -3.23 -9.92
CA ARG A 62 1.06 -2.79 -8.50
C ARG A 62 0.88 -1.28 -8.34
N ILE A 63 1.59 -0.46 -9.13
CA ILE A 63 1.46 1.00 -9.06
C ILE A 63 0.04 1.46 -9.40
N MET A 64 -0.63 0.75 -10.32
CA MET A 64 -1.97 1.07 -10.79
C MET A 64 -3.09 0.55 -9.88
N MET A 65 -2.82 -0.38 -8.96
CA MET A 65 -3.82 -0.89 -8.03
C MET A 65 -4.23 0.19 -7.02
N ASN A 66 -5.54 0.33 -6.83
CA ASN A 66 -6.11 1.15 -5.77
C ASN A 66 -6.10 0.35 -4.47
N TRP A 67 -5.80 1.01 -3.36
CA TRP A 67 -5.85 0.39 -2.04
C TRP A 67 -7.02 0.99 -1.28
N TYR A 68 -8.04 0.18 -1.04
CA TYR A 68 -9.22 0.57 -0.27
C TYR A 68 -9.11 0.08 1.16
N ILE A 69 -9.81 0.77 2.07
CA ILE A 69 -9.83 0.43 3.48
C ILE A 69 -11.27 0.21 3.93
N ILE A 70 -11.46 -0.91 4.59
CA ILE A 70 -12.75 -1.30 5.17
C ILE A 70 -12.55 -1.52 6.67
N PHE A 71 -13.44 -0.93 7.46
CA PHE A 71 -13.59 -1.26 8.86
C PHE A 71 -14.50 -2.49 9.00
N ALA A 72 -14.12 -3.46 9.82
CA ALA A 72 -14.92 -4.63 10.11
C ALA A 72 -14.75 -5.10 11.57
N ASN A 73 -15.84 -5.57 12.16
CA ASN A 73 -15.79 -6.23 13.47
C ASN A 73 -14.92 -7.49 13.41
N ASP A 74 -14.23 -7.80 14.52
CA ASP A 74 -13.26 -8.91 14.59
C ASP A 74 -13.83 -10.25 14.10
N ASN A 75 -15.09 -10.52 14.41
CA ASN A 75 -15.77 -11.76 14.02
C ASN A 75 -16.11 -11.85 12.52
N LYS A 76 -15.98 -10.76 11.75
CA LYS A 76 -16.24 -10.70 10.31
C LYS A 76 -14.98 -10.57 9.46
N ILE A 77 -13.83 -10.31 10.06
CA ILE A 77 -12.58 -10.10 9.32
C ILE A 77 -12.25 -11.29 8.43
N ASN A 78 -12.31 -12.52 8.96
CA ASN A 78 -11.95 -13.71 8.18
C ASN A 78 -12.93 -13.97 7.02
N ASP A 79 -14.23 -13.77 7.25
CA ASP A 79 -15.27 -13.93 6.21
C ASP A 79 -15.02 -12.94 5.06
N LEU A 80 -14.71 -11.68 5.39
CA LEU A 80 -14.42 -10.64 4.42
C LEU A 80 -13.09 -10.86 3.68
N LEU A 81 -12.04 -11.30 4.38
CA LEU A 81 -10.78 -11.69 3.75
C LEU A 81 -11.00 -12.81 2.73
N LEU A 82 -11.80 -13.82 3.08
CA LEU A 82 -12.14 -14.91 2.15
C LEU A 82 -12.96 -14.38 0.96
N TYR A 83 -13.98 -13.57 1.23
CA TYR A 83 -14.83 -12.98 0.19
C TYR A 83 -14.00 -12.21 -0.84
N PHE A 84 -13.17 -11.26 -0.40
CA PHE A 84 -12.39 -10.42 -1.31
C PHE A 84 -11.29 -11.19 -2.02
N ASN A 85 -10.62 -12.13 -1.35
CA ASN A 85 -9.56 -12.93 -1.99
C ASN A 85 -10.10 -13.98 -2.97
N ASN A 86 -11.42 -14.23 -3.02
CA ASN A 86 -12.04 -15.02 -4.07
C ASN A 86 -12.23 -14.22 -5.38
N HIS A 87 -12.04 -12.90 -5.37
CA HIS A 87 -12.04 -12.07 -6.58
C HIS A 87 -10.62 -11.98 -7.16
N PRO A 88 -10.38 -12.43 -8.41
CA PRO A 88 -9.04 -12.45 -9.00
C PRO A 88 -8.43 -11.06 -9.24
N GLU A 89 -9.25 -10.01 -9.26
CA GLU A 89 -8.84 -8.61 -9.42
C GLU A 89 -8.50 -7.92 -8.08
N MET A 90 -8.60 -8.66 -6.96
CA MET A 90 -8.40 -8.12 -5.62
C MET A 90 -7.44 -8.95 -4.79
N THR A 91 -6.86 -8.31 -3.78
CA THR A 91 -6.15 -8.98 -2.69
C THR A 91 -6.44 -8.25 -1.40
N ALA A 92 -6.98 -8.96 -0.42
CA ALA A 92 -7.35 -8.43 0.87
C ALA A 92 -6.46 -8.98 1.98
N PHE A 93 -6.00 -8.10 2.85
CA PHE A 93 -5.12 -8.43 3.97
C PHE A 93 -5.36 -7.52 5.17
N VAL A 94 -4.93 -7.96 6.35
CA VAL A 94 -4.84 -7.11 7.55
C VAL A 94 -3.36 -6.80 7.77
N PRO A 95 -2.92 -5.53 7.65
CA PRO A 95 -1.51 -5.20 7.84
C PRO A 95 -1.08 -5.46 9.27
N LYS A 96 0.10 -6.04 9.45
CA LYS A 96 0.63 -6.43 10.76
C LYS A 96 1.89 -5.68 11.12
N ILE A 97 2.17 -5.60 12.42
CA ILE A 97 3.43 -5.12 12.99
C ILE A 97 3.94 -6.12 14.04
N GLU A 98 5.25 -6.22 14.20
CA GLU A 98 5.81 -6.82 15.41
C GLU A 98 5.63 -5.90 16.62
N LYS A 99 5.16 -6.43 17.74
CA LYS A 99 4.95 -5.65 18.96
C LYS A 99 5.48 -6.38 20.18
N LEU A 100 6.19 -5.65 21.03
CA LEU A 100 6.63 -6.18 22.33
C LEU A 100 5.42 -6.31 23.25
N MET A 101 5.12 -7.55 23.66
CA MET A 101 4.02 -7.91 24.56
C MET A 101 4.55 -8.63 25.79
N LYS A 102 3.78 -8.62 26.88
CA LYS A 102 4.04 -9.42 28.07
C LYS A 102 3.10 -10.62 28.06
N LYS A 103 3.65 -11.83 27.97
CA LYS A 103 2.91 -13.10 28.02
C LYS A 103 3.54 -13.98 29.11
N ASP A 104 2.73 -14.43 30.06
CA ASP A 104 3.16 -15.28 31.18
C ASP A 104 4.40 -14.73 31.92
N GLY A 105 4.40 -13.43 32.19
CA GLY A 105 5.51 -12.75 32.87
C GLY A 105 6.72 -12.42 31.99
N LYS A 106 6.84 -13.01 30.79
CA LYS A 106 7.97 -12.82 29.86
C LYS A 106 7.63 -11.79 28.78
N LYS A 107 8.64 -11.01 28.38
CA LYS A 107 8.52 -10.09 27.23
C LYS A 107 8.79 -10.87 25.95
N VAL A 108 7.83 -10.89 25.04
CA VAL A 108 7.90 -11.57 23.74
C VAL A 108 7.46 -10.62 22.64
N PHE A 109 8.07 -10.71 21.47
CA PHE A 109 7.54 -10.04 20.29
C PHE A 109 6.45 -10.91 19.67
N ALA A 110 5.33 -10.30 19.31
CA ALA A 110 4.21 -10.95 18.65
C ALA A 110 3.75 -10.10 17.47
N GLU A 111 3.26 -10.76 16.42
CA GLU A 111 2.58 -10.08 15.32
C GLU A 111 1.18 -9.67 15.76
N VAL A 112 0.85 -8.40 15.55
CA VAL A 112 -0.48 -7.86 15.84
C VAL A 112 -0.96 -6.99 14.67
N PRO A 113 -2.27 -6.82 14.48
CA PRO A 113 -2.80 -5.86 13.52
C PRO A 113 -2.22 -4.45 13.78
N MET A 114 -1.69 -3.84 12.73
CA MET A 114 -1.19 -2.46 12.76
C MET A 114 -2.32 -1.48 13.07
N PHE A 115 -3.47 -1.72 12.43
CA PHE A 115 -4.71 -0.99 12.61
C PHE A 115 -5.82 -2.01 12.92
N PRO A 116 -6.18 -2.19 14.21
CA PRO A 116 -7.25 -3.11 14.59
C PRO A 116 -8.54 -2.80 13.84
N ASN A 117 -9.25 -3.86 13.41
CA ASN A 117 -10.51 -3.77 12.68
C ASN A 117 -10.43 -3.16 11.27
N TYR A 118 -9.23 -2.99 10.70
CA TYR A 118 -9.08 -2.51 9.32
C TYR A 118 -8.55 -3.59 8.40
N ILE A 119 -9.24 -3.77 7.28
CA ILE A 119 -8.86 -4.62 6.15
C ILE A 119 -8.43 -3.71 5.01
N PHE A 120 -7.29 -4.03 4.42
CA PHE A 120 -6.75 -3.35 3.25
C PHE A 120 -7.06 -4.22 2.03
N ILE A 121 -7.52 -3.59 0.96
CA ILE A 121 -7.91 -4.28 -0.26
C ILE A 121 -7.19 -3.62 -1.43
N GLU A 122 -6.19 -4.30 -1.96
CA GLU A 122 -5.59 -3.96 -3.25
C GLU A 122 -6.56 -4.39 -4.34
N SER A 123 -6.86 -3.50 -5.29
CA SER A 123 -7.93 -3.71 -6.26
C SER A 123 -7.60 -3.02 -7.58
N GLU A 124 -7.91 -3.69 -8.68
CA GLU A 124 -7.86 -3.11 -10.03
C GLU A 124 -9.06 -2.19 -10.33
N PHE A 125 -10.13 -2.34 -9.55
CA PHE A 125 -11.33 -1.53 -9.70
C PHE A 125 -11.08 -0.08 -9.28
N ASN A 126 -11.71 0.84 -9.98
CA ASN A 126 -11.77 2.23 -9.56
C ASN A 126 -12.78 2.44 -8.42
N SER A 127 -12.82 3.64 -7.84
CA SER A 127 -13.63 3.89 -6.64
C SER A 127 -15.13 3.66 -6.85
N GLN A 128 -15.66 3.89 -8.05
CA GLN A 128 -17.07 3.69 -8.37
C GLN A 128 -17.40 2.20 -8.51
N GLU A 129 -16.58 1.46 -9.26
CA GLU A 129 -16.73 0.01 -9.42
C GLU A 129 -16.59 -0.71 -8.08
N PHE A 130 -15.59 -0.33 -7.29
CA PHE A 130 -15.40 -0.88 -5.95
C PHE A 130 -16.58 -0.57 -5.03
N TYR A 131 -17.10 0.66 -5.06
CA TYR A 131 -18.28 1.02 -4.28
C TYR A 131 -19.49 0.13 -4.61
N GLN A 132 -19.74 -0.16 -5.89
CA GLN A 132 -20.87 -1.03 -6.29
C GLN A 132 -20.75 -2.45 -5.73
N ILE A 133 -19.51 -2.98 -5.64
CA ILE A 133 -19.25 -4.30 -5.05
C ILE A 133 -19.50 -4.28 -3.54
N ILE A 134 -19.17 -3.17 -2.87
CA ILE A 134 -19.31 -3.06 -1.41
C ILE A 134 -20.73 -2.68 -0.99
N GLU A 135 -21.44 -1.87 -1.77
CA GLU A 135 -22.79 -1.42 -1.45
C GLU A 135 -23.78 -2.60 -1.31
N SER A 136 -23.60 -3.65 -2.11
CA SER A 136 -24.38 -4.90 -1.98
C SER A 136 -24.04 -5.63 -0.67
N LEU A 137 -22.76 -5.69 -0.30
CA LEU A 137 -22.31 -6.35 0.93
C LEU A 137 -22.72 -5.59 2.20
N GLU A 138 -22.61 -4.27 2.21
CA GLU A 138 -22.99 -3.45 3.37
C GLU A 138 -24.48 -3.59 3.70
N LYS A 139 -25.35 -3.70 2.68
CA LYS A 139 -26.79 -3.95 2.86
C LYS A 139 -27.05 -5.27 3.57
N ASP A 140 -26.23 -6.29 3.31
CA ASP A 140 -26.37 -7.62 3.91
C ASP A 140 -25.66 -7.74 5.28
N MET A 141 -24.66 -6.89 5.54
CA MET A 141 -23.78 -6.97 6.73
C MET A 141 -24.03 -5.90 7.81
N ASP A 142 -24.99 -5.00 7.60
CA ASP A 142 -25.45 -3.98 8.56
C ASP A 142 -24.27 -3.24 9.25
N SER A 143 -24.31 -3.06 10.58
CA SER A 143 -23.35 -2.29 11.38
C SER A 143 -22.00 -2.98 11.61
N THR A 144 -21.79 -4.18 11.06
CA THR A 144 -20.59 -4.99 11.28
C THR A 144 -19.42 -4.67 10.36
N MET A 145 -19.69 -3.91 9.30
CA MET A 145 -18.73 -3.49 8.29
C MET A 145 -19.03 -2.04 7.88
N ARG A 146 -17.98 -1.25 7.63
CA ARG A 146 -18.10 0.11 7.09
C ARG A 146 -16.95 0.40 6.15
N ILE A 147 -17.26 0.78 4.93
CA ILE A 147 -16.29 1.34 4.00
C ILE A 147 -15.92 2.76 4.43
N MET A 148 -14.63 3.09 4.32
CA MET A 148 -14.20 4.46 4.58
C MET A 148 -14.63 5.35 3.41
N GLN A 149 -15.50 6.33 3.69
CA GLN A 149 -15.97 7.31 2.71
C GLN A 149 -15.57 8.72 3.13
N SER A 150 -15.40 9.61 2.15
CA SER A 150 -15.35 11.05 2.40
C SER A 150 -16.73 11.59 2.76
N ASP A 151 -16.78 12.86 3.19
CA ASP A 151 -18.04 13.58 3.43
C ASP A 151 -18.92 13.67 2.16
N GLU A 152 -18.32 13.50 0.97
CA GLU A 152 -19.02 13.43 -0.33
C GLU A 152 -19.42 12.00 -0.72
N GLN A 153 -19.41 11.04 0.22
CA GLN A 153 -19.72 9.61 0.01
C GLN A 153 -18.82 8.90 -1.02
N LYS A 154 -17.64 9.48 -1.33
CA LYS A 154 -16.65 8.80 -2.18
C LYS A 154 -15.84 7.84 -1.35
N VAL A 155 -15.73 6.60 -1.80
CA VAL A 155 -14.83 5.62 -1.20
C VAL A 155 -13.41 6.17 -1.18
N LEU A 156 -12.82 6.18 0.02
CA LEU A 156 -11.44 6.59 0.23
C LEU A 156 -10.50 5.45 -0.21
N SER A 157 -9.64 5.76 -1.17
CA SER A 157 -8.45 4.97 -1.47
C SER A 157 -7.22 5.65 -0.88
N LEU A 158 -6.22 4.86 -0.51
CA LEU A 158 -4.92 5.42 -0.11
C LEU A 158 -4.31 6.26 -1.22
N ALA A 159 -3.74 7.40 -0.82
CA ALA A 159 -2.92 8.19 -1.71
C ALA A 159 -1.63 7.43 -2.08
N ASN A 160 -1.05 7.74 -3.25
CA ASN A 160 0.12 7.00 -3.74
C ASN A 160 1.33 7.08 -2.79
N ASN A 161 1.55 8.22 -2.13
CA ASN A 161 2.60 8.37 -1.14
C ASN A 161 2.37 7.49 0.12
N GLU A 162 1.11 7.26 0.51
CA GLU A 162 0.78 6.35 1.61
C GLU A 162 1.04 4.89 1.21
N LYS A 163 0.65 4.50 -0.02
CA LYS A 163 0.96 3.17 -0.58
C LYS A 163 2.47 2.93 -0.66
N GLU A 164 3.21 3.85 -1.29
CA GLU A 164 4.67 3.76 -1.42
C GLU A 164 5.36 3.63 -0.06
N LEU A 165 4.87 4.36 0.95
CA LEU A 165 5.38 4.29 2.30
C LEU A 165 5.13 2.90 2.92
N LEU A 166 3.91 2.39 2.86
CA LEU A 166 3.57 1.06 3.37
C LEU A 166 4.36 -0.05 2.65
N GLU A 167 4.39 -0.03 1.32
CA GLU A 167 5.17 -0.97 0.50
C GLU A 167 6.66 -0.94 0.81
N SER A 168 7.21 0.23 1.18
CA SER A 168 8.62 0.35 1.54
C SER A 168 8.96 -0.26 2.92
N LEU A 169 7.95 -0.64 3.69
CA LEU A 169 8.06 -1.16 5.06
C LEU A 169 7.58 -2.61 5.21
N PHE A 170 6.61 -3.03 4.40
CA PHE A 170 6.10 -4.40 4.41
C PHE A 170 7.11 -5.39 3.85
N ASN A 171 7.08 -6.60 4.40
CA ASN A 171 7.57 -7.80 3.71
C ASN A 171 6.45 -8.42 2.84
N ASP A 172 6.71 -9.61 2.30
CA ASP A 172 5.75 -10.31 1.43
C ASP A 172 4.44 -10.73 2.13
N ASP A 173 4.40 -10.74 3.47
CA ASP A 173 3.22 -11.09 4.29
C ASP A 173 2.47 -9.86 4.82
N HIS A 174 2.73 -8.67 4.26
CA HIS A 174 2.18 -7.39 4.73
C HIS A 174 2.47 -7.13 6.23
N LEU A 175 3.62 -7.60 6.71
CA LEU A 175 4.13 -7.43 8.07
C LEU A 175 5.29 -6.43 8.09
N ILE A 176 5.20 -5.42 8.95
CA ILE A 176 6.33 -4.54 9.27
C ILE A 176 7.10 -5.17 10.43
N THR A 177 8.27 -5.72 10.12
CA THR A 177 9.18 -6.29 11.11
C THR A 177 9.92 -5.20 11.88
N ARG A 178 10.40 -5.54 13.07
CA ARG A 178 11.11 -4.62 13.94
C ARG A 178 12.44 -4.22 13.34
N SER A 179 12.62 -2.90 13.26
CA SER A 179 13.92 -2.32 12.97
C SER A 179 14.77 -2.22 14.22
N MET A 180 16.09 -2.34 14.07
CA MET A 180 17.07 -2.23 15.15
C MET A 180 18.07 -1.15 14.83
N GLY A 181 18.38 -0.32 15.82
CA GLY A 181 19.36 0.74 15.67
C GLY A 181 20.00 1.15 16.99
N THR A 182 20.89 2.12 16.89
CA THR A 182 21.57 2.76 18.01
C THR A 182 21.38 4.27 17.91
N ILE A 183 21.46 4.96 19.04
CA ILE A 183 21.52 6.42 19.04
C ILE A 183 22.95 6.83 19.39
N THR A 184 23.59 7.56 18.48
CA THR A 184 24.94 8.10 18.64
C THR A 184 24.89 9.59 18.32
N ASP A 185 25.45 10.45 19.18
CA ASP A 185 25.44 11.91 19.00
C ASP A 185 24.03 12.47 18.77
N SER A 186 23.06 11.94 19.52
CA SER A 186 21.62 12.26 19.41
C SER A 186 20.97 11.91 18.05
N LYS A 187 21.67 11.21 17.15
CA LYS A 187 21.13 10.72 15.88
C LYS A 187 20.83 9.23 15.94
N LEU A 188 19.68 8.82 15.44
CA LEU A 188 19.37 7.41 15.24
C LEU A 188 20.11 6.90 14.02
N ILE A 189 20.76 5.74 14.16
CA ILE A 189 21.35 4.98 13.06
C ILE A 189 20.65 3.62 13.05
N VAL A 190 19.83 3.35 12.03
CA VAL A 190 19.15 2.06 11.90
C VAL A 190 20.06 1.09 11.16
N GLN A 191 20.31 -0.05 11.79
CA GLN A 191 21.26 -1.06 11.31
C GLN A 191 20.56 -2.24 10.63
N LYS A 192 19.30 -2.51 10.99
CA LYS A 192 18.52 -3.64 10.46
C LYS A 192 17.03 -3.29 10.38
N GLY A 193 16.33 -3.95 9.46
CA GLY A 193 14.88 -3.88 9.30
C GLY A 193 14.40 -2.79 8.32
N PRO A 194 13.09 -2.63 8.17
CA PRO A 194 12.49 -1.79 7.14
C PRO A 194 12.80 -0.29 7.25
N LEU A 195 13.24 0.19 8.42
CA LEU A 195 13.59 1.60 8.64
C LEU A 195 15.02 1.98 8.26
N VAL A 196 15.85 1.03 7.77
CA VAL A 196 17.20 1.35 7.27
C VAL A 196 17.10 2.39 6.14
N GLY A 197 17.82 3.50 6.27
CA GLY A 197 17.81 4.60 5.30
C GLY A 197 16.54 5.48 5.34
N LYS A 198 15.67 5.29 6.34
CA LYS A 198 14.43 6.06 6.54
C LYS A 198 14.43 6.82 7.87
N GLU A 199 15.59 7.04 8.47
CA GLU A 199 15.74 7.65 9.81
C GLU A 199 15.15 9.05 9.88
N GLU A 200 15.33 9.85 8.83
CA GLU A 200 14.80 11.22 8.72
C GLU A 200 13.26 11.27 8.70
N MET A 201 12.58 10.16 8.39
CA MET A 201 11.12 10.08 8.44
C MET A 201 10.60 9.98 9.88
N ILE A 202 11.45 9.61 10.84
CA ILE A 202 11.03 9.34 12.22
C ILE A 202 10.84 10.66 12.96
N LYS A 203 9.58 11.02 13.19
CA LYS A 203 9.16 12.21 13.94
C LYS A 203 9.40 12.07 15.44
N LYS A 204 9.26 10.86 15.97
CA LYS A 204 9.37 10.57 17.41
C LYS A 204 9.74 9.11 17.66
N ILE A 205 10.47 8.86 18.76
CA ILE A 205 10.79 7.52 19.24
C ILE A 205 10.26 7.35 20.66
N ASP A 206 9.50 6.28 20.90
CA ASP A 206 9.18 5.79 22.24
C ASP A 206 9.97 4.50 22.49
N ARG A 207 11.12 4.66 23.15
CA ARG A 207 12.03 3.55 23.44
C ARG A 207 11.45 2.56 24.43
N HIS A 208 10.58 2.99 25.35
CA HIS A 208 9.98 2.09 26.33
C HIS A 208 9.00 1.14 25.67
N LYS A 209 8.26 1.64 24.67
CA LYS A 209 7.34 0.83 23.87
C LYS A 209 7.97 0.18 22.64
N ARG A 210 9.24 0.48 22.35
CA ARG A 210 9.98 0.00 21.17
C ARG A 210 9.28 0.37 19.86
N VAL A 211 8.85 1.62 19.73
CA VAL A 211 8.17 2.12 18.54
C VAL A 211 8.72 3.46 18.06
N ALA A 212 8.67 3.67 16.74
CA ALA A 212 8.90 4.93 16.07
C ALA A 212 7.60 5.44 15.42
N PHE A 213 7.48 6.75 15.33
CA PHE A 213 6.38 7.46 14.70
C PHE A 213 6.91 8.09 13.41
N ILE A 214 6.38 7.69 12.25
CA ILE A 214 6.95 8.08 10.94
C ILE A 214 6.03 8.98 10.12
N GLY A 215 4.72 8.98 10.39
CA GLY A 215 3.74 9.67 9.56
C GLY A 215 2.33 9.23 9.90
N ASP A 216 1.41 9.50 8.97
CA ASP A 216 0.01 9.15 9.07
C ASP A 216 -0.39 8.42 7.78
N VAL A 217 -1.26 7.42 7.90
CA VAL A 217 -1.91 6.72 6.78
C VAL A 217 -3.40 6.75 7.07
N PHE A 218 -4.22 7.14 6.09
CA PHE A 218 -5.67 7.33 6.21
C PHE A 218 -6.09 8.17 7.44
N GLY A 219 -5.27 9.18 7.78
CA GLY A 219 -5.49 10.04 8.94
C GLY A 219 -5.18 9.40 10.29
N LYS A 220 -4.63 8.17 10.33
CA LYS A 220 -4.13 7.53 11.55
C LYS A 220 -2.62 7.53 11.61
N THR A 221 -2.09 7.94 12.76
CA THR A 221 -0.64 7.93 13.01
C THR A 221 -0.05 6.53 12.95
N MET A 222 0.94 6.36 12.09
CA MET A 222 1.72 5.14 11.96
C MET A 222 2.73 5.01 13.09
N LYS A 223 2.58 3.92 13.83
CA LYS A 223 3.52 3.45 14.85
C LYS A 223 4.16 2.18 14.32
N VAL A 224 5.46 2.24 14.07
CA VAL A 224 6.24 1.11 13.52
C VAL A 224 7.25 0.61 14.54
N PRO A 225 7.62 -0.68 14.52
CA PRO A 225 8.43 -1.24 15.60
C PRO A 225 9.91 -0.86 15.42
N LEU A 226 10.49 -0.26 16.45
CA LEU A 226 11.88 0.17 16.48
C LEU A 226 12.49 -0.13 17.85
N GLU A 227 13.55 -0.92 17.86
CA GLU A 227 14.36 -1.14 19.06
C GLU A 227 15.69 -0.41 19.00
N VAL A 228 15.88 0.51 19.94
CA VAL A 228 17.15 1.16 20.21
C VAL A 228 17.94 0.28 21.17
N THR A 229 18.98 -0.35 20.66
CA THR A 229 19.80 -1.35 21.37
C THR A 229 20.88 -0.72 22.25
N SER A 230 21.37 0.46 21.88
CA SER A 230 22.29 1.27 22.68
C SER A 230 22.06 2.77 22.46
N LYS A 231 22.46 3.58 23.46
CA LYS A 231 22.53 5.03 23.38
C LYS A 231 23.90 5.46 23.91
N THR A 232 24.65 6.16 23.08
CA THR A 232 25.94 6.79 23.41
C THR A 232 25.87 8.27 23.11
#